data_AF-A0A930TZE2-F1
#
_entry.id   AF-A0A930TZE2-F1
#
_cell.length_a   1.000
_cell.length_b   1.000
_cell.length_c   1.000
_cell.angle_alpha   90.00
_cell.angle_beta   90.00
_cell.angle_gamma   90.00
#
_symmetry.space_group_name_H-M   'P 1'
#
loop_
_entity.id
_entity.type
_entity.pdbx_description
1 polymer ?
#
loop_
_entity_poly.entity_id
_entity_poly.type
_entity_poly.pdbx_seq_one_letter_code
_entity_poly.pdbx_strand_id
1 'polypeptide(L)'
;MQQSHIFLQTGGPDIMVGGAGGDTFVFSGKNAKAALRTSILSSRAKIKDFNQREGDRFQLDYDNDYTTTGKSERPGSLYNVGTVKAKNLKDAISAVYDDIIPSNKKLEPLQKGHAAIFQYGSKWYLTVNDNRLGYSEKNDLVAELGKLTKSDFASAGDYKPGKLEVIDYFV
;
A
#
# COMPACT_ATOMS: atom_id res chain seq x y z
N MET A 1 2.37 14.71 24.05
CA MET A 1 2.10 13.35 23.54
C MET A 1 1.25 13.54 22.30
N GLN A 2 1.74 13.16 21.12
CA GLN A 2 0.88 13.08 19.93
C GLN A 2 0.01 11.82 20.06
N GLN A 3 -1.26 11.90 19.64
CA GLN A 3 -2.19 10.77 19.70
C GLN A 3 -2.03 9.94 18.42
N SER A 4 -1.87 8.63 18.56
CA SER A 4 -1.95 7.69 17.45
C SER A 4 -3.37 7.13 17.35
N HIS A 5 -3.85 6.94 16.13
CA HIS A 5 -5.16 6.39 15.81
C HIS A 5 -5.05 5.08 15.05
N ILE A 6 -6.12 4.30 15.10
CA ILE A 6 -6.29 3.10 14.30
C ILE A 6 -7.53 3.31 13.42
N PHE A 7 -7.36 3.21 12.10
CA PHE A 7 -8.43 3.33 11.12
C PHE A 7 -8.72 1.97 10.52
N LEU A 8 -9.97 1.52 10.65
CA LEU A 8 -10.38 0.20 10.19
C LEU A 8 -11.14 0.29 8.86
N GLN A 9 -10.55 -0.27 7.81
CA GLN A 9 -11.15 -0.45 6.50
C GLN A 9 -11.82 -1.84 6.42
N THR A 10 -13.15 -1.86 6.36
CA THR A 10 -13.94 -3.10 6.18
C THR A 10 -14.67 -3.18 4.83
N GLY A 11 -14.64 -2.12 4.02
CA GLY A 11 -15.22 -2.08 2.69
C GLY A 11 -15.73 -0.70 2.27
N GLY A 12 -15.65 -0.40 0.97
CA GLY A 12 -16.16 0.86 0.41
C GLY A 12 -15.10 1.96 0.29
N PRO A 13 -15.44 3.10 -0.34
CA PRO A 13 -14.49 4.15 -0.67
C PRO A 13 -14.27 5.14 0.50
N ASP A 14 -13.74 4.65 1.61
CA ASP A 14 -13.57 5.48 2.81
C ASP A 14 -12.46 6.53 2.66
N ILE A 15 -12.57 7.60 3.45
CA ILE A 15 -11.56 8.67 3.53
C ILE A 15 -11.00 8.66 4.95
N MET A 16 -9.71 8.39 5.07
CA MET A 16 -8.98 8.31 6.34
C MET A 16 -8.02 9.50 6.45
N VAL A 17 -8.03 10.14 7.62
CA VAL A 17 -7.20 11.31 7.95
C VAL A 17 -6.66 11.08 9.35
N GLY A 18 -5.38 10.76 9.47
CA GLY A 18 -4.71 10.40 10.72
C GLY A 18 -4.39 11.59 11.61
N GLY A 19 -3.97 12.69 10.99
CA GLY A 19 -3.41 13.84 11.69
C GLY A 19 -1.93 13.63 11.99
N ALA A 20 -1.52 14.06 13.18
CA ALA A 20 -0.12 13.97 13.61
C ALA A 20 0.07 12.78 14.55
N GLY A 21 1.18 12.07 14.41
CA GLY A 21 1.49 10.85 15.16
C GLY A 21 1.72 9.66 14.23
N GLY A 22 1.97 8.50 14.82
CA GLY A 22 2.11 7.26 14.05
C GLY A 22 0.78 6.52 14.00
N ASP A 23 -0.01 6.76 12.96
CA ASP A 23 -1.34 6.19 12.76
C ASP A 23 -1.29 4.84 12.03
N THR A 24 -2.22 3.95 12.34
CA THR A 24 -2.32 2.64 11.67
C THR A 24 -3.56 2.55 10.80
N PHE A 25 -3.36 2.29 9.51
CA PHE A 25 -4.43 2.07 8.54
C PHE A 25 -4.61 0.58 8.27
N VAL A 26 -5.68 0.01 8.82
CA VAL A 26 -5.95 -1.42 8.87
C VAL A 26 -6.88 -1.83 7.74
N PHE A 27 -6.50 -2.83 6.97
CA PHE A 27 -7.36 -3.49 5.98
C PHE A 27 -7.71 -4.87 6.49
N SER A 28 -8.95 -5.04 6.98
CA SER A 28 -9.34 -6.19 7.80
C SER A 28 -10.37 -7.08 7.13
N GLY A 29 -10.20 -8.39 7.27
CA GLY A 29 -11.22 -9.35 6.89
C GLY A 29 -10.91 -10.74 7.40
N LYS A 30 -11.92 -11.61 7.41
CA LYS A 30 -11.85 -13.01 7.90
C LYS A 30 -10.84 -13.96 7.21
N ASN A 31 -10.08 -13.45 6.23
CA ASN A 31 -8.97 -14.08 5.52
C ASN A 31 -8.29 -13.03 4.62
N ALA A 32 -7.09 -13.34 4.13
CA ALA A 32 -6.34 -12.48 3.22
C ALA A 32 -7.16 -11.97 2.02
N LYS A 33 -7.95 -12.84 1.39
CA LYS A 33 -8.77 -12.45 0.25
C LYS A 33 -9.88 -11.46 0.65
N ALA A 34 -10.48 -11.60 1.83
CA ALA A 34 -11.49 -10.68 2.32
C ALA A 34 -10.86 -9.31 2.67
N ALA A 35 -9.73 -9.33 3.37
CA ALA A 35 -8.99 -8.14 3.78
C ALA A 35 -8.54 -7.29 2.58
N LEU A 36 -7.91 -7.91 1.57
CA LEU A 36 -7.44 -7.19 0.38
C LEU A 36 -8.61 -6.60 -0.43
N ARG A 37 -9.78 -7.24 -0.39
CA ARG A 37 -10.99 -6.79 -1.09
C ARG A 37 -11.71 -5.62 -0.42
N THR A 38 -11.32 -5.24 0.80
CA THR A 38 -11.91 -4.07 1.48
C THR A 38 -11.62 -2.75 0.77
N SER A 39 -10.54 -2.71 -0.02
CA SER A 39 -10.11 -1.54 -0.78
C SER A 39 -9.62 -1.96 -2.16
N ILE A 40 -10.52 -2.06 -3.12
CA ILE A 40 -10.20 -2.37 -4.54
C ILE A 40 -10.31 -1.12 -5.41
N LEU A 41 -9.81 -1.14 -6.66
CA LEU A 41 -9.75 0.05 -7.51
C LEU A 41 -11.06 0.87 -7.61
N SER A 42 -12.20 0.17 -7.77
CA SER A 42 -13.53 0.79 -7.92
C SER A 42 -14.08 1.38 -6.61
N SER A 43 -13.61 0.92 -5.46
CA SER A 43 -14.08 1.32 -4.12
C SER A 43 -12.89 1.48 -3.15
N ARG A 44 -11.84 2.14 -3.62
CA ARG A 44 -10.58 2.24 -2.87
C ARG A 44 -10.70 3.23 -1.73
N ALA A 45 -10.04 2.89 -0.62
CA ALA A 45 -9.76 3.81 0.46
C ALA A 45 -8.85 4.97 0.00
N LYS A 46 -9.02 6.11 0.66
CA LYS A 46 -8.23 7.33 0.46
C LYS A 46 -7.66 7.78 1.79
N ILE A 47 -6.37 7.53 2.00
CA ILE A 47 -5.59 8.04 3.11
C ILE A 47 -5.00 9.38 2.67
N LYS A 48 -5.31 10.47 3.38
CA LYS A 48 -5.02 11.83 2.89
C LYS A 48 -3.67 12.38 3.32
N ASP A 49 -3.15 11.87 4.41
CA ASP A 49 -2.04 12.45 5.17
C ASP A 49 -1.04 11.39 5.65
N PHE A 50 -0.95 10.25 4.95
CA PHE A 50 0.01 9.20 5.29
C PHE A 50 1.43 9.77 5.42
N ASN A 51 2.04 9.59 6.59
CA ASN A 51 3.35 10.10 6.94
C ASN A 51 4.15 9.03 7.68
N GLN A 52 4.87 8.20 6.91
CA GLN A 52 5.65 7.10 7.45
C GLN A 52 6.77 7.59 8.40
N ARG A 53 7.28 8.82 8.19
CA ARG A 53 8.25 9.47 9.08
C ARG A 53 7.69 9.80 10.46
N GLU A 54 6.40 10.15 10.56
CA GLU A 54 5.71 10.34 11.84
C GLU A 54 5.32 9.02 12.52
N GLY A 55 5.45 7.91 11.79
CA GLY A 55 5.22 6.57 12.30
C GLY A 55 4.03 5.88 11.68
N ASP A 56 3.42 6.43 10.64
CA ASP A 56 2.26 5.80 10.01
C ASP A 56 2.60 4.44 9.43
N ARG A 57 1.69 3.48 9.60
CA ARG A 57 1.83 2.11 9.12
C ARG A 57 0.53 1.61 8.51
N PHE A 58 0.65 0.64 7.63
CA PHE A 58 -0.45 -0.18 7.16
C PHE A 58 -0.52 -1.46 8.00
N GLN A 59 -1.72 -1.98 8.21
CA GLN A 59 -1.91 -3.33 8.74
C GLN A 59 -2.79 -4.10 7.75
N LEU A 60 -2.35 -5.29 7.42
CA LEU A 60 -3.19 -6.27 6.74
C LEU A 60 -3.65 -7.22 7.85
N ASP A 61 -4.94 -7.31 8.09
CA ASP A 61 -5.54 -8.13 9.14
C ASP A 61 -6.40 -9.21 8.47
N TYR A 62 -5.96 -10.45 8.57
CA TYR A 62 -6.51 -11.59 7.85
C TYR A 62 -7.35 -12.52 8.73
N ASP A 63 -7.53 -12.21 10.01
CA ASP A 63 -8.32 -13.02 10.93
C ASP A 63 -9.38 -12.21 11.68
N ASN A 64 -9.48 -10.90 11.42
CA ASN A 64 -10.25 -9.91 12.19
C ASN A 64 -9.77 -9.79 13.65
N ASP A 65 -8.54 -10.17 13.94
CA ASP A 65 -7.88 -9.93 15.21
C ASP A 65 -6.83 -8.84 15.03
N TYR A 66 -7.21 -7.62 15.39
CA TYR A 66 -6.35 -6.43 15.29
C TYR A 66 -5.06 -6.52 16.10
N THR A 67 -4.93 -7.52 16.99
CA THR A 67 -3.73 -7.77 17.79
C THR A 67 -2.77 -8.72 17.09
N THR A 68 -3.24 -9.50 16.12
CA THR A 68 -2.38 -10.26 15.22
C THR A 68 -1.59 -9.25 14.40
N THR A 69 -0.28 -9.25 14.64
CA THR A 69 0.69 -8.38 13.97
C THR A 69 1.94 -9.20 13.69
N GLY A 70 2.72 -8.79 12.70
CA GLY A 70 3.96 -9.46 12.36
C GLY A 70 3.95 -10.25 11.05
N LYS A 71 4.90 -11.18 10.91
CA LYS A 71 5.28 -11.74 9.60
C LYS A 71 4.18 -12.50 8.86
N SER A 72 3.17 -13.02 9.55
CA SER A 72 2.09 -13.81 8.94
C SER A 72 1.14 -12.99 8.08
N GLU A 73 1.02 -11.70 8.33
CA GLU A 73 0.05 -10.84 7.64
C GLU A 73 0.70 -9.75 6.79
N ARG A 74 2.01 -9.53 6.97
CA ARG A 74 2.80 -8.61 6.14
C ARG A 74 3.00 -9.16 4.71
N PRO A 75 3.13 -8.26 3.72
CA PRO A 75 3.54 -8.67 2.38
C PRO A 75 4.97 -9.24 2.38
N GLY A 76 5.25 -10.18 1.47
CA GLY A 76 6.57 -10.83 1.38
C GLY A 76 7.70 -9.87 1.00
N SER A 77 7.40 -8.80 0.26
CA SER A 77 8.29 -7.66 0.00
C SER A 77 7.47 -6.43 -0.35
N LEU A 78 8.08 -5.26 -0.18
CA LEU A 78 7.53 -3.97 -0.56
C LEU A 78 8.50 -3.26 -1.50
N TYR A 79 7.96 -2.62 -2.55
CA TYR A 79 8.75 -1.88 -3.53
C TYR A 79 8.19 -0.48 -3.72
N ASN A 80 9.05 0.53 -3.82
CA ASN A 80 8.71 1.79 -4.44
C ASN A 80 9.02 1.69 -5.94
N VAL A 81 7.99 1.81 -6.78
CA VAL A 81 8.15 1.78 -8.25
C VAL A 81 8.49 3.16 -8.80
N GLY A 82 8.26 4.21 -8.00
CA GLY A 82 8.38 5.61 -8.40
C GLY A 82 7.22 6.08 -9.25
N THR A 83 7.49 7.03 -10.14
CA THR A 83 6.47 7.63 -11.01
C THR A 83 6.14 6.71 -12.18
N VAL A 84 4.88 6.30 -12.27
CA VAL A 84 4.33 5.47 -13.34
C VAL A 84 3.55 6.35 -14.32
N LYS A 85 3.88 6.25 -15.61
CA LYS A 85 3.17 6.95 -16.70
C LYS A 85 2.22 5.98 -17.39
N ALA A 86 0.92 6.27 -17.33
CA ALA A 86 -0.11 5.46 -17.96
C ALA A 86 -1.34 6.30 -18.35
N LYS A 87 -2.24 5.75 -19.15
CA LYS A 87 -3.44 6.47 -19.63
C LYS A 87 -4.47 6.72 -18.52
N ASN A 88 -4.58 5.80 -17.58
CA ASN A 88 -5.48 5.85 -16.43
C ASN A 88 -4.86 5.08 -15.26
N LEU A 89 -5.49 5.15 -14.08
CA LEU A 89 -4.97 4.49 -12.88
C LEU A 89 -4.93 2.96 -13.00
N LYS A 90 -5.90 2.34 -13.69
CA LYS A 90 -5.90 0.88 -13.93
C LYS A 90 -4.64 0.47 -14.69
N ASP A 91 -4.36 1.15 -15.80
CA ASP A 91 -3.17 0.89 -16.61
C ASP A 91 -1.86 1.14 -15.83
N ALA A 92 -1.86 2.12 -14.90
CA ALA A 92 -0.72 2.36 -14.03
C ALA A 92 -0.49 1.20 -13.05
N ILE A 93 -1.55 0.67 -12.44
CA ILE A 93 -1.45 -0.49 -11.54
C ILE A 93 -1.01 -1.72 -12.32
N SER A 94 -1.58 -1.96 -13.52
CA SER A 94 -1.12 -3.06 -14.38
C SER A 94 0.37 -2.96 -14.69
N ALA A 95 0.88 -1.77 -15.03
CA ALA A 95 2.31 -1.56 -15.27
C ALA A 95 3.18 -1.87 -14.04
N VAL A 96 2.71 -1.55 -12.83
CA VAL A 96 3.39 -1.91 -11.56
C VAL A 96 3.47 -3.43 -11.37
N TYR A 97 2.43 -4.16 -11.76
CA TYR A 97 2.42 -5.62 -11.65
C TYR A 97 3.32 -6.29 -12.69
N ASP A 98 3.48 -5.66 -13.86
CA ASP A 98 4.36 -6.15 -14.92
C ASP A 98 5.84 -5.86 -14.62
N ASP A 99 6.13 -4.72 -13.96
CA ASP A 99 7.51 -4.32 -13.62
C ASP A 99 7.59 -3.42 -12.37
N ILE A 100 8.11 -3.96 -11.27
CA ILE A 100 8.30 -3.25 -9.99
C ILE A 100 9.57 -2.38 -9.97
N ILE A 101 10.51 -2.58 -10.90
CA ILE A 101 11.71 -1.74 -11.01
C ILE A 101 11.95 -1.40 -12.50
N PRO A 102 11.18 -0.45 -13.07
CA PRO A 102 11.27 -0.10 -14.49
C PRO A 102 12.63 0.42 -14.95
N SER A 103 13.50 0.83 -14.02
CA SER A 103 14.88 1.24 -14.30
C SER A 103 15.82 0.06 -14.55
N ASN A 104 15.43 -1.16 -14.19
CA ASN A 104 16.22 -2.35 -14.45
C ASN A 104 16.06 -2.78 -15.91
N LYS A 105 17.12 -3.33 -16.51
CA LYS A 105 17.09 -3.81 -17.91
C LYS A 105 16.21 -5.06 -18.12
N LYS A 106 15.67 -5.64 -17.05
CA LYS A 106 14.86 -6.85 -17.05
C LYS A 106 13.58 -6.57 -16.29
N LEU A 107 12.45 -6.90 -16.91
CA LEU A 107 11.13 -6.84 -16.28
C LEU A 107 11.13 -7.74 -15.03
N GLU A 108 10.73 -7.17 -13.90
CA GLU A 108 10.53 -7.91 -12.66
C GLU A 108 9.07 -7.76 -12.23
N PRO A 109 8.21 -8.76 -12.45
CA PRO A 109 6.80 -8.63 -12.09
C PRO A 109 6.59 -8.66 -10.58
N LEU A 110 5.56 -7.95 -10.10
CA LEU A 110 5.15 -7.99 -8.70
C LEU A 110 4.71 -9.43 -8.35
N GLN A 111 5.41 -10.04 -7.40
CA GLN A 111 5.16 -11.42 -7.01
C GLN A 111 3.90 -11.57 -6.15
N LYS A 112 3.46 -12.81 -6.03
CA LYS A 112 2.33 -13.22 -5.18
C LYS A 112 2.52 -12.74 -3.74
N GLY A 113 1.53 -12.05 -3.19
CA GLY A 113 1.57 -11.57 -1.79
C GLY A 113 2.60 -10.48 -1.52
N HIS A 114 3.17 -9.87 -2.56
CA HIS A 114 4.03 -8.69 -2.42
C HIS A 114 3.22 -7.41 -2.58
N ALA A 115 3.81 -6.31 -2.12
CA ALA A 115 3.23 -4.99 -2.16
C ALA A 115 4.10 -4.03 -2.98
N ALA A 116 3.47 -2.98 -3.49
CA ALA A 116 4.16 -1.87 -4.12
C ALA A 116 3.51 -0.54 -3.75
N ILE A 117 4.34 0.49 -3.56
CA ILE A 117 3.93 1.88 -3.61
C ILE A 117 4.40 2.51 -4.91
N PHE A 118 3.59 3.40 -5.47
CA PHE A 118 3.91 4.08 -6.71
C PHE A 118 3.20 5.41 -6.80
N GLN A 119 3.73 6.29 -7.63
CA GLN A 119 3.13 7.59 -7.92
C GLN A 119 2.46 7.54 -9.31
N TYR A 120 1.19 7.93 -9.36
CA TYR A 120 0.47 8.16 -10.61
C TYR A 120 -0.17 9.55 -10.60
N GLY A 121 0.24 10.40 -11.56
CA GLY A 121 -0.09 11.82 -11.53
C GLY A 121 0.48 12.50 -10.27
N SER A 122 -0.35 13.25 -9.55
CA SER A 122 0.06 13.95 -8.33
C SER A 122 -0.13 13.13 -7.04
N LYS A 123 -0.54 11.86 -7.16
CA LYS A 123 -0.94 11.02 -6.02
C LYS A 123 -0.09 9.78 -5.92
N TRP A 124 0.04 9.30 -4.69
CA TRP A 124 0.65 8.01 -4.37
C TRP A 124 -0.41 6.97 -4.10
N TYR A 125 -0.05 5.72 -4.35
CA TYR A 125 -0.91 4.57 -4.19
C TYR A 125 -0.13 3.43 -3.58
N LEU A 126 -0.80 2.65 -2.74
CA LEU A 126 -0.39 1.33 -2.29
C LEU A 126 -1.17 0.27 -3.07
N THR A 127 -0.50 -0.80 -3.47
CA THR A 127 -1.15 -2.01 -3.98
C THR A 127 -0.58 -3.26 -3.32
N VAL A 128 -1.42 -4.27 -3.07
CA VAL A 128 -1.00 -5.57 -2.49
C VAL A 128 -1.64 -6.70 -3.29
N ASN A 129 -0.81 -7.65 -3.71
CA ASN A 129 -1.19 -8.76 -4.59
C ASN A 129 -1.92 -9.90 -3.83
N ASP A 130 -3.04 -10.39 -4.38
CA ASP A 130 -3.94 -11.42 -3.82
C ASP A 130 -3.40 -12.87 -3.83
N ASN A 131 -2.08 -13.03 -3.96
CA ASN A 131 -1.36 -14.28 -4.20
C ASN A 131 -1.59 -14.91 -5.59
N ARG A 132 -1.99 -14.11 -6.59
CA ARG A 132 -2.04 -14.53 -8.01
C ARG A 132 -1.16 -13.63 -8.86
N LEU A 133 -0.52 -14.21 -9.87
CA LEU A 133 0.29 -13.39 -10.78
C LEU A 133 -0.61 -12.48 -11.62
N GLY A 134 -0.15 -11.25 -11.85
CA GLY A 134 -0.88 -10.23 -12.60
C GLY A 134 -1.92 -9.50 -11.76
N TYR A 135 -2.33 -8.33 -12.25
CA TYR A 135 -3.26 -7.46 -11.54
C TYR A 135 -4.72 -7.95 -11.62
N SER A 136 -5.41 -7.93 -10.49
CA SER A 136 -6.83 -8.23 -10.34
C SER A 136 -7.59 -7.07 -9.69
N GLU A 137 -8.37 -6.34 -10.50
CA GLU A 137 -9.21 -5.23 -10.03
C GLU A 137 -10.23 -5.58 -8.93
N LYS A 138 -10.51 -6.88 -8.73
CA LYS A 138 -11.54 -7.36 -7.79
C LYS A 138 -10.96 -8.03 -6.55
N ASN A 139 -9.64 -8.23 -6.48
CA ASN A 139 -9.02 -8.97 -5.39
C ASN A 139 -7.79 -8.28 -4.82
N ASP A 140 -7.03 -7.57 -5.66
CA ASP A 140 -5.85 -6.87 -5.21
C ASP A 140 -6.26 -5.60 -4.48
N LEU A 141 -5.59 -5.38 -3.35
CA LEU A 141 -5.78 -4.16 -2.59
C LEU A 141 -5.19 -3.00 -3.37
N VAL A 142 -5.91 -1.88 -3.43
CA VAL A 142 -5.45 -0.58 -3.92
C VAL A 142 -5.91 0.47 -2.93
N ALA A 143 -4.99 1.27 -2.39
CA ALA A 143 -5.31 2.44 -1.55
C ALA A 143 -4.64 3.70 -2.12
N GLU A 144 -5.33 4.83 -2.07
CA GLU A 144 -4.77 6.14 -2.41
C GLU A 144 -4.12 6.74 -1.16
N LEU A 145 -2.86 7.18 -1.24
CA LEU A 145 -2.08 7.73 -0.11
C LEU A 145 -1.95 9.26 -0.16
N GLY A 146 -2.79 9.93 -0.94
CA GLY A 146 -2.71 11.38 -1.11
C GLY A 146 -1.43 11.82 -1.82
N LYS A 147 -0.91 12.99 -1.45
CA LYS A 147 0.29 13.58 -2.05
C LYS A 147 1.46 13.41 -1.08
N LEU A 148 2.23 12.35 -1.26
CA LEU A 148 3.49 12.16 -0.55
C LEU A 148 4.62 12.94 -1.20
N THR A 149 5.51 13.41 -0.35
CA THR A 149 6.73 14.15 -0.62
C THR A 149 7.90 13.45 0.06
N LYS A 150 9.13 13.86 -0.25
CA LYS A 150 10.32 13.26 0.34
C LYS A 150 10.34 13.31 1.88
N SER A 151 9.69 14.29 2.52
CA SER A 151 9.68 14.43 3.98
C SER A 151 8.77 13.43 4.68
N ASP A 152 7.87 12.79 3.96
CA ASP A 152 6.87 11.86 4.52
C ASP A 152 7.44 10.44 4.67
N PHE A 153 8.65 10.22 4.13
CA PHE A 153 9.42 8.98 4.24
C PHE A 153 10.51 9.16 5.30
N ALA A 154 10.67 8.19 6.20
CA ALA A 154 11.64 8.17 7.29
C ALA A 154 13.07 8.14 6.74
N SER A 155 13.29 7.33 5.71
CA SER A 155 14.54 7.28 4.98
C SER A 155 14.42 8.06 3.68
N ALA A 156 15.31 9.04 3.48
CA ALA A 156 15.34 9.84 2.25
C ALA A 156 15.55 9.02 0.96
N GLY A 157 16.06 7.79 1.10
CA GLY A 157 16.20 6.83 0.01
C GLY A 157 14.87 6.22 -0.43
N ASP A 158 13.91 6.07 0.48
CA ASP A 158 12.66 5.35 0.23
C ASP A 158 11.72 6.08 -0.71
N TYR A 159 11.90 7.39 -0.89
CA TYR A 159 11.20 8.18 -1.92
C TYR A 159 11.65 7.80 -3.34
N LYS A 160 12.81 7.14 -3.49
CA LYS A 160 13.35 6.71 -4.80
C LYS A 160 12.87 5.29 -5.15
N PRO A 161 12.83 4.93 -6.44
CA PRO A 161 12.52 3.57 -6.84
C PRO A 161 13.48 2.55 -6.23
N GLY A 162 12.95 1.43 -5.74
CA GLY A 162 13.73 0.37 -5.11
C GLY A 162 12.92 -0.48 -4.14
N LYS A 163 13.58 -1.48 -3.57
CA LYS A 163 13.01 -2.31 -2.51
C LYS A 163 12.99 -1.52 -1.18
N LEU A 164 11.89 -1.63 -0.45
CA LEU A 164 11.70 -1.03 0.86
C LEU A 164 11.68 -2.11 1.95
N GLU A 165 12.04 -1.70 3.17
CA GLU A 165 11.91 -2.55 4.34
C GLU A 165 10.44 -2.65 4.76
N VAL A 166 9.84 -3.84 4.63
CA VAL A 166 8.40 -4.04 4.89
C VAL A 166 8.02 -3.59 6.30
N ILE A 167 8.88 -3.83 7.28
CA ILE A 167 8.64 -3.54 8.70
C ILE A 167 8.52 -2.03 9.00
N ASP A 168 9.02 -1.19 8.10
CA ASP A 168 8.96 0.26 8.23
C ASP A 168 7.63 0.83 7.73
N TYR A 169 6.82 0.02 7.05
CA TYR A 169 5.55 0.42 6.45
C TYR A 169 4.37 -0.46 6.89
N PHE A 170 4.63 -1.69 7.32
CA PHE A 170 3.62 -2.64 7.75
C PHE A 170 3.89 -3.16 9.16
N VAL A 171 2.84 -3.16 9.99
CA VAL A 171 2.85 -3.78 11.33
C VAL A 171 2.47 -5.25 11.28
#